data_AF-A0A4Z1GEX2-F1
#
_entry.id   AF-A0A4Z1GEX2-F1
#
_cell.length_a   1.000
_cell.length_b   1.000
_cell.length_c   1.000
_cell.angle_alpha   90.00
_cell.angle_beta   90.00
_cell.angle_gamma   90.00
#
_symmetry.space_group_name_H-M   'P 1'
#
loop_
_entity.id
_entity.type
_entity.pdbx_description
1 polymer ?
#
loop_
_entity_poly.entity_id
_entity_poly.type
_entity_poly.pdbx_seq_one_letter_code
_entity_poly.pdbx_strand_id
1 'polypeptide(L)'
;MASSIVDRKLDLLYLIYFCLHIPVLFLMDLQSLYPASLTPSFLTAIKNYHIANYNDLFFVSPPIYFNLFVWLECLIHLPVSFWAIGGLLRGGCYGWVWWECRKREKGKEKAGMLRTKLLPYDSPRIPLILLPYALETFLTTLVCMHEYVYWPIPRYQKVDLTKLYGPYILLSIVMGIDMFIRLWHIVSASTAAKKGKKNI
;
A
#
# COMPACT_ATOMS: atom_id res chain seq x y z
N MET A 1 -25.63 -7.55 4.59
CA MET A 1 -24.52 -8.48 4.29
C MET A 1 -23.32 -7.63 3.97
N ALA A 2 -22.17 -7.89 4.60
CA ALA A 2 -20.92 -7.23 4.22
C ALA A 2 -20.67 -7.54 2.73
N SER A 3 -20.44 -6.51 1.92
CA SER A 3 -20.07 -6.70 0.52
C SER A 3 -18.82 -7.57 0.44
N SER A 4 -18.81 -8.52 -0.50
CA SER A 4 -17.64 -9.37 -0.72
C SER A 4 -16.44 -8.48 -1.07
N ILE A 5 -15.23 -8.95 -0.81
CA ILE A 5 -14.01 -8.23 -1.24
C ILE A 5 -13.98 -8.03 -2.76
N VAL A 6 -14.64 -8.93 -3.50
CA VAL A 6 -14.80 -8.86 -4.96
C VAL A 6 -15.68 -7.69 -5.40
N ASP A 7 -16.64 -7.27 -4.56
CA ASP A 7 -17.48 -6.10 -4.83
C ASP A 7 -16.70 -4.78 -4.60
N ARG A 8 -15.64 -4.83 -3.77
CA ARG A 8 -14.80 -3.69 -3.39
C ARG A 8 -13.58 -3.60 -4.31
N LYS A 9 -13.80 -3.20 -5.57
CA LYS A 9 -12.79 -3.23 -6.64
C LYS A 9 -11.44 -2.59 -6.27
N LEU A 10 -11.44 -1.43 -5.59
CA LEU A 10 -10.20 -0.75 -5.15
C LEU A 10 -9.49 -1.52 -4.03
N ASP A 11 -10.24 -2.04 -3.06
CA ASP A 11 -9.65 -2.76 -1.93
C ASP A 11 -9.11 -4.14 -2.37
N LEU A 12 -9.73 -4.75 -3.39
CA LEU A 12 -9.20 -5.92 -4.08
C LEU A 12 -7.90 -5.60 -4.83
N LEU A 13 -7.85 -4.46 -5.53
CA LEU A 13 -6.64 -4.00 -6.22
C LEU A 13 -5.47 -3.84 -5.24
N TYR A 14 -5.69 -3.17 -4.11
CA TYR A 14 -4.66 -3.01 -3.08
C TYR A 14 -4.25 -4.36 -2.47
N LEU A 15 -5.19 -5.27 -2.24
CA LEU A 15 -4.88 -6.61 -1.75
C LEU A 15 -3.96 -7.36 -2.72
N ILE A 16 -4.31 -7.37 -4.01
CA ILE A 16 -3.50 -8.02 -5.05
C ILE A 16 -2.11 -7.39 -5.09
N TYR A 17 -2.02 -6.07 -5.01
CA TYR A 17 -0.74 -5.36 -4.93
C TYR A 17 0.09 -5.83 -3.73
N PHE A 18 -0.43 -5.80 -2.51
CA PHE A 18 0.34 -6.21 -1.33
C PHE A 18 0.74 -7.69 -1.37
N CYS A 19 -0.12 -8.55 -1.89
CA CYS A 19 0.19 -9.98 -2.08
C CYS A 19 1.32 -10.21 -3.08
N LEU A 20 1.39 -9.42 -4.16
CA LEU A 20 2.47 -9.49 -5.15
C LEU A 20 3.73 -8.76 -4.68
N HIS A 21 3.58 -7.67 -3.94
CA HIS A 21 4.68 -6.85 -3.49
C HIS A 21 5.56 -7.57 -2.46
N ILE A 22 4.99 -8.35 -1.55
CA ILE A 22 5.76 -9.09 -0.54
C ILE A 22 6.80 -10.02 -1.20
N PRO A 23 6.44 -10.96 -2.10
CA PRO A 23 7.43 -11.76 -2.81
C PRO A 23 8.47 -10.93 -3.56
N VAL A 24 8.07 -9.86 -4.25
CA VAL A 24 8.99 -9.00 -5.00
C VAL A 24 10.02 -8.33 -4.08
N LEU A 25 9.58 -7.81 -2.92
CA LEU A 25 10.47 -7.23 -1.92
C LEU A 25 11.56 -8.21 -1.48
N PHE A 26 11.18 -9.45 -1.14
CA PHE A 26 12.16 -10.48 -0.74
C PHE A 26 13.05 -10.94 -1.90
N LEU A 27 12.49 -11.04 -3.11
CA LEU A 27 13.20 -11.60 -4.25
C LEU A 27 14.13 -10.59 -4.94
N MET A 28 13.88 -9.29 -4.85
CA MET A 28 14.63 -8.28 -5.61
C MET A 28 15.16 -7.16 -4.71
N ASP A 29 14.28 -6.47 -4.00
CA ASP A 29 14.59 -5.19 -3.36
C ASP A 29 15.51 -5.36 -2.13
N LEU A 30 15.23 -6.36 -1.29
CA LEU A 30 15.98 -6.64 -0.06
C LEU A 30 17.30 -7.39 -0.30
N GLN A 31 17.63 -7.77 -1.54
CA GLN A 31 18.87 -8.53 -1.82
C GLN A 31 20.13 -7.80 -1.36
N SER A 32 20.13 -6.46 -1.36
CA SER A 32 21.27 -5.65 -0.90
C SER A 32 21.51 -5.72 0.61
N LEU A 33 20.51 -6.13 1.39
CA LEU A 33 20.61 -6.32 2.84
C LEU A 33 20.95 -7.76 3.23
N TYR A 34 20.91 -8.72 2.29
CA TYR A 34 21.13 -10.12 2.62
C TYR A 34 22.61 -10.44 2.83
N PRO A 35 22.96 -11.13 3.92
CA PRO A 35 24.30 -11.71 4.06
C PRO A 35 24.49 -12.82 3.02
N ALA A 36 25.75 -13.11 2.67
CA ALA A 36 26.08 -14.12 1.66
C ALA A 36 25.50 -15.52 1.94
N SER A 37 25.16 -15.83 3.19
CA SER A 37 24.52 -17.09 3.59
C SER A 37 23.05 -17.20 3.16
N LEU A 38 22.36 -16.08 2.94
CA LEU A 38 20.93 -16.01 2.58
C LEU A 38 20.70 -15.66 1.11
N THR A 39 21.78 -15.57 0.30
CA THR A 39 21.71 -15.28 -1.13
C THR A 39 21.97 -16.54 -1.96
N PRO A 40 20.99 -17.45 -2.12
CA PRO A 40 21.14 -18.59 -3.02
C PRO A 40 21.38 -18.13 -4.47
N SER A 41 21.99 -19.01 -5.26
CA SER A 41 22.32 -18.75 -6.68
C SER A 41 21.12 -18.34 -7.54
N PHE A 42 19.91 -18.78 -7.16
CA PHE A 42 18.67 -18.38 -7.81
C PHE A 42 18.36 -16.88 -7.68
N LEU A 43 18.52 -16.30 -6.48
CA LEU A 43 18.24 -14.86 -6.27
C LEU A 43 19.22 -13.98 -7.07
N THR A 44 20.48 -14.36 -7.05
CA THR A 44 21.52 -13.68 -7.83
C THR A 44 21.31 -13.86 -9.33
N ALA A 45 20.81 -15.01 -9.79
CA ALA A 45 20.45 -15.22 -11.20
C ALA A 45 19.32 -14.27 -11.65
N ILE A 46 18.28 -14.08 -10.83
CA ILE A 46 17.18 -13.14 -11.13
C ILE A 46 17.73 -11.71 -11.25
N LYS A 47 18.54 -11.28 -10.28
CA LYS A 47 19.14 -9.93 -10.29
C LYS A 47 20.04 -9.73 -11.50
N ASN A 48 20.87 -10.72 -11.84
CA ASN A 48 21.75 -10.65 -13.00
C ASN A 48 20.96 -10.61 -14.32
N TYR A 49 19.87 -11.37 -14.42
CA TYR A 49 18.96 -11.31 -15.56
C TYR A 49 18.33 -9.93 -15.71
N HIS A 50 17.88 -9.34 -14.59
CA HIS A 50 17.32 -7.99 -14.58
C HIS A 50 18.35 -6.94 -15.01
N ILE A 51 19.57 -6.98 -14.47
CA ILE A 51 20.66 -6.09 -14.86
C ILE A 51 20.99 -6.25 -16.35
N ALA A 52 21.07 -7.48 -16.86
CA ALA A 52 21.38 -7.74 -18.26
C ALA A 52 20.31 -7.20 -19.22
N ASN A 53 19.03 -7.29 -18.85
CA ASN A 53 17.92 -6.88 -19.71
C ASN A 53 17.58 -5.39 -19.60
N TYR A 54 17.66 -4.81 -18.40
CA TYR A 54 17.20 -3.45 -18.11
C TYR A 54 18.31 -2.46 -17.77
N ASN A 55 19.54 -2.93 -17.50
CA ASN A 55 20.71 -2.11 -17.13
C ASN A 55 20.36 -1.05 -16.07
N ASP A 56 19.60 -1.50 -15.07
CA ASP A 56 19.14 -0.66 -13.98
C ASP A 56 20.31 -0.25 -13.09
N LEU A 57 20.64 1.04 -13.14
CA LEU A 57 21.76 1.63 -12.44
C LEU A 57 21.60 1.58 -10.91
N PHE A 58 20.38 1.44 -10.39
CA PHE A 58 20.18 1.23 -8.94
C PHE A 58 20.79 -0.08 -8.45
N PHE A 59 20.83 -1.11 -9.29
CA PHE A 59 21.43 -2.40 -8.94
C PHE A 59 22.91 -2.53 -9.31
N VAL A 60 23.40 -1.70 -10.23
CA VAL A 60 24.80 -1.68 -10.68
C VAL A 60 25.65 -0.74 -9.83
N SER A 61 25.20 0.50 -9.66
CA SER A 61 25.93 1.56 -8.95
C SER A 61 24.94 2.42 -8.14
N PRO A 62 24.44 1.90 -7.00
CA PRO A 62 23.44 2.61 -6.20
C PRO A 62 23.98 3.93 -5.65
N PRO A 63 23.23 5.04 -5.78
CA PRO A 63 23.58 6.28 -5.11
C PRO A 63 23.42 6.15 -3.59
N ILE A 64 24.09 7.00 -2.82
CA ILE A 64 24.16 6.90 -1.34
C ILE A 64 22.76 6.93 -0.70
N TYR A 65 21.85 7.75 -1.23
CA TYR A 65 20.49 7.86 -0.71
C TYR A 65 19.65 6.60 -0.96
N PHE A 66 19.98 5.79 -1.97
CA PHE A 66 19.20 4.59 -2.31
C PHE A 66 19.24 3.56 -1.17
N ASN A 67 20.32 3.52 -0.40
CA ASN A 67 20.40 2.68 0.79
C ASN A 67 19.30 3.04 1.81
N LEU A 68 18.96 4.32 1.97
CA LEU A 68 17.84 4.73 2.82
C LEU A 68 16.51 4.15 2.32
N PHE A 69 16.29 4.10 1.00
CA PHE A 69 15.05 3.56 0.43
C PHE A 69 14.93 2.06 0.66
N VAL A 70 16.01 1.30 0.53
CA VAL A 70 16.03 -0.13 0.86
C VAL A 70 15.68 -0.35 2.35
N TRP A 71 16.20 0.49 3.24
CA TRP A 71 15.82 0.43 4.66
C TRP A 71 14.36 0.78 4.90
N LEU A 72 13.81 1.78 4.22
CA LEU A 72 12.38 2.12 4.29
C LEU A 72 11.49 0.98 3.77
N GLU A 73 11.90 0.32 2.69
CA GLU A 73 11.21 -0.86 2.17
C GLU A 73 11.21 -2.01 3.18
N CYS A 74 12.34 -2.26 3.84
CA CYS A 74 12.47 -3.29 4.86
C CYS A 74 11.67 -2.96 6.14
N LEU A 75 11.80 -1.73 6.65
CA LEU A 75 11.29 -1.34 7.96
C LEU A 75 9.85 -0.82 7.93
N ILE A 76 9.38 -0.30 6.80
CA ILE A 76 8.04 0.27 6.66
C ILE A 76 7.21 -0.53 5.68
N HIS A 77 7.67 -0.72 4.43
CA HIS A 77 6.85 -1.37 3.42
C HIS A 77 6.51 -2.81 3.81
N LEU A 78 7.47 -3.58 4.29
CA LEU A 78 7.27 -4.98 4.67
C LEU A 78 6.24 -5.15 5.81
N PRO A 79 6.40 -4.54 7.01
CA PRO A 79 5.40 -4.70 8.07
C PRO A 79 4.03 -4.11 7.70
N VAL A 80 3.99 -2.99 6.99
CA VAL A 80 2.72 -2.42 6.52
C VAL A 80 2.04 -3.34 5.51
N SER A 81 2.78 -3.97 4.59
CA SER A 81 2.23 -4.91 3.60
C SER A 81 1.59 -6.13 4.26
N PHE A 82 2.27 -6.74 5.22
CA PHE A 82 1.69 -7.85 5.99
C PHE A 82 0.45 -7.43 6.78
N TRP A 83 0.48 -6.25 7.40
CA TRP A 83 -0.66 -5.71 8.13
C TRP A 83 -1.85 -5.40 7.20
N ALA A 84 -1.59 -4.81 6.04
CA ALA A 84 -2.58 -4.39 5.06
C ALA A 84 -3.35 -5.57 4.48
N ILE A 85 -2.69 -6.69 4.19
CA ILE A 85 -3.37 -7.93 3.74
C ILE A 85 -4.41 -8.37 4.78
N GLY A 86 -4.01 -8.45 6.05
CA GLY A 86 -4.92 -8.80 7.14
C GLY A 86 -6.05 -7.78 7.32
N GLY A 87 -5.73 -6.49 7.20
CA GLY A 87 -6.69 -5.38 7.35
C GLY A 87 -7.72 -5.30 6.24
N LEU A 88 -7.31 -5.56 5.00
CA LEU A 88 -8.16 -5.55 3.81
C LEU A 88 -9.07 -6.79 3.76
N LEU A 89 -8.52 -7.99 4.05
CA LEU A 89 -9.29 -9.24 4.09
C LEU A 89 -10.36 -9.25 5.18
N ARG A 90 -10.06 -8.66 6.35
CA ARG A 90 -11.01 -8.53 7.48
C ARG A 90 -11.83 -7.24 7.42
N GLY A 91 -11.65 -6.47 6.33
CA GLY A 91 -12.03 -5.06 6.15
C GLY A 91 -12.31 -4.29 7.44
N GLY A 92 -11.25 -4.13 8.22
CA GLY A 92 -11.24 -3.25 9.36
C GLY A 92 -11.76 -3.83 10.69
N CYS A 93 -12.27 -5.06 10.73
CA CYS A 93 -12.60 -5.74 11.99
C CYS A 93 -11.36 -6.45 12.57
N TYR A 94 -10.66 -5.80 13.51
CA TYR A 94 -9.55 -6.40 14.27
C TYR A 94 -10.03 -6.86 15.65
N GLY A 95 -9.91 -8.16 15.95
CA GLY A 95 -10.08 -8.72 17.30
C GLY A 95 -11.47 -8.49 17.92
N TRP A 96 -11.54 -8.33 19.25
CA TRP A 96 -12.74 -8.15 20.09
C TRP A 96 -13.79 -7.15 19.55
N VAL A 97 -13.39 -6.21 18.69
CA VAL A 97 -14.27 -5.25 17.97
C VAL A 97 -15.29 -5.96 17.05
N TRP A 98 -14.99 -7.16 16.55
CA TRP A 98 -15.92 -7.96 15.74
C TRP A 98 -17.19 -8.32 16.52
N TRP A 99 -17.05 -8.68 17.79
CA TRP A 99 -18.18 -9.03 18.64
C TRP A 99 -19.03 -7.80 19.00
N GLU A 100 -18.39 -6.66 19.27
CA GLU A 100 -19.06 -5.37 19.48
C GLU A 100 -19.77 -4.84 18.23
N CYS A 101 -19.16 -4.93 17.04
CA CYS A 101 -19.80 -4.53 15.78
C CYS A 101 -21.03 -5.38 15.48
N ARG A 102 -20.93 -6.70 15.69
CA ARG A 102 -22.05 -7.63 15.52
C ARG A 102 -23.19 -7.38 16.51
N LYS A 103 -22.89 -6.97 17.74
CA LYS A 103 -23.90 -6.52 18.71
C LYS A 103 -24.58 -5.21 18.29
N ARG A 104 -23.82 -4.24 17.78
CA ARG A 104 -24.37 -2.96 17.31
C ARG A 104 -25.27 -3.12 16.08
N GLU A 105 -24.98 -4.05 15.17
CA GLU A 105 -25.86 -4.34 14.03
C GLU A 105 -27.22 -4.91 14.48
N LYS A 106 -27.23 -5.90 15.38
CA LYS A 106 -28.49 -6.44 15.94
C LYS A 106 -29.32 -5.40 16.71
N GLY A 107 -28.67 -4.41 17.32
CA GLY A 107 -29.36 -3.31 18.00
C GLY A 107 -29.95 -2.25 17.04
N LYS A 108 -29.27 -1.95 15.93
CA LYS A 108 -29.72 -0.96 14.93
C LYS A 108 -30.84 -1.49 14.03
N GLU A 109 -30.88 -2.79 13.77
CA GLU A 109 -31.98 -3.45 13.05
C GLU A 109 -33.31 -3.29 13.78
N LYS A 110 -33.30 -3.32 15.12
CA LYS A 110 -34.50 -3.09 15.95
C LYS A 110 -34.96 -1.64 16.04
N ALA A 111 -34.09 -0.67 15.71
CA ALA A 111 -34.35 0.76 15.93
C ALA A 111 -34.89 1.50 14.69
N GLY A 112 -35.16 0.81 13.57
CA GLY A 112 -35.75 1.42 12.36
C GLY A 112 -34.93 2.60 11.78
N MET A 113 -33.66 2.72 12.14
CA MET A 113 -32.84 3.86 11.74
C MET A 113 -32.35 3.63 10.31
N LEU A 114 -32.93 4.42 9.39
CA LEU A 114 -32.64 4.46 7.96
C LEU A 114 -31.15 4.20 7.67
N ARG A 115 -30.89 3.17 6.86
CA ARG A 115 -29.60 2.86 6.28
C ARG A 115 -29.06 4.10 5.58
N THR A 116 -28.27 4.91 6.27
CA THR A 116 -27.26 5.71 5.60
C THR A 116 -26.35 4.70 4.92
N LYS A 117 -26.37 4.73 3.59
CA LYS A 117 -25.49 4.01 2.66
C LYS A 117 -24.02 4.49 2.80
N LEU A 118 -23.57 4.75 4.02
CA LEU A 118 -22.21 5.12 4.35
C LEU A 118 -21.44 3.81 4.56
N LEU A 119 -20.65 3.46 3.55
CA LEU A 119 -19.66 2.38 3.45
C LEU A 119 -19.43 1.62 4.78
N PRO A 120 -20.06 0.44 4.96
CA PRO A 120 -20.16 -0.21 6.27
C PRO A 120 -18.87 -0.90 6.74
N TYR A 121 -17.70 -0.59 6.15
CA TYR A 121 -16.47 -1.38 6.33
C TYR A 121 -15.17 -0.55 6.26
N ASP A 122 -15.23 0.77 6.50
CA ASP A 122 -14.04 1.61 6.62
C ASP A 122 -13.67 1.78 8.10
N SER A 123 -12.89 0.84 8.64
CA SER A 123 -12.20 1.08 9.91
C SER A 123 -11.25 2.26 9.72
N PRO A 124 -11.26 3.27 10.63
CA PRO A 124 -10.41 4.45 10.50
C PRO A 124 -8.92 4.12 10.48
N ARG A 125 -8.54 2.90 10.90
CA ARG A 125 -7.16 2.43 10.93
C ARG A 125 -6.56 2.21 9.54
N ILE A 126 -7.38 1.77 8.58
CA ILE A 126 -6.95 1.49 7.21
C ILE A 126 -6.40 2.77 6.56
N PRO A 127 -7.19 3.85 6.37
CA PRO A 127 -6.67 5.07 5.76
C PRO A 127 -5.60 5.75 6.62
N LEU A 128 -5.62 5.58 7.95
CA LEU A 128 -4.62 6.17 8.83
C LEU A 128 -3.19 5.61 8.58
N ILE A 129 -3.08 4.32 8.24
CA ILE A 129 -1.79 3.66 8.01
C ILE A 129 -1.43 3.68 6.51
N LEU A 130 -2.40 3.44 5.64
CA LEU A 130 -2.17 3.38 4.19
C LEU A 130 -1.90 4.74 3.56
N LEU A 131 -2.40 5.84 4.13
CA LEU A 131 -2.14 7.19 3.62
C LEU A 131 -0.65 7.59 3.73
N PRO A 132 0.01 7.55 4.91
CA PRO A 132 1.43 7.85 4.99
C PRO A 132 2.28 6.86 4.17
N TYR A 133 1.89 5.58 4.14
CA TYR A 133 2.53 4.58 3.27
C TYR A 133 2.46 4.96 1.78
N ALA A 134 1.28 5.35 1.29
CA ALA A 134 1.10 5.77 -0.10
C ALA A 134 1.92 7.01 -0.43
N LEU A 135 1.97 7.98 0.49
CA LEU A 135 2.78 9.19 0.33
C LEU A 135 4.28 8.87 0.29
N GLU A 136 4.75 8.01 1.19
CA GLU A 136 6.13 7.55 1.23
C GLU A 136 6.51 6.82 -0.06
N THR A 137 5.72 5.83 -0.47
CA THR A 137 5.92 5.10 -1.73
C THR A 137 5.92 6.04 -2.93
N PHE A 138 5.05 7.05 -2.95
CA PHE A 138 5.03 8.05 -4.01
C PHE A 138 6.32 8.88 -4.05
N LEU A 139 6.77 9.39 -2.90
CA LEU A 139 7.96 10.23 -2.81
C LEU A 139 9.24 9.47 -3.17
N THR A 140 9.41 8.24 -2.66
CA THR A 140 10.58 7.41 -2.99
C THR A 140 10.60 7.07 -4.47
N THR A 141 9.45 6.66 -5.03
CA THR A 141 9.32 6.36 -6.47
C THR A 141 9.57 7.60 -7.32
N LEU A 142 9.10 8.79 -6.90
CA LEU A 142 9.33 10.04 -7.60
C LEU A 142 10.81 10.41 -7.64
N VAL A 143 11.54 10.23 -6.53
CA VAL A 143 12.99 10.46 -6.49
C VAL A 143 13.71 9.49 -7.43
N CYS A 144 13.34 8.20 -7.41
CA CYS A 144 13.90 7.22 -8.33
C CYS A 144 13.63 7.57 -9.80
N MET A 145 12.41 8.02 -10.11
CA MET A 145 12.03 8.49 -11.45
C MET A 145 12.82 9.71 -11.88
N HIS A 146 13.04 10.66 -10.96
CA HIS A 146 13.80 11.86 -11.25
C HIS A 146 15.26 11.53 -11.56
N GLU A 147 15.91 10.67 -10.77
CA GLU A 147 17.28 10.22 -11.03
C GLU A 147 17.40 9.49 -12.39
N TYR A 148 16.46 8.58 -12.65
CA TYR A 148 16.38 7.78 -13.86
C TYR A 148 16.36 8.63 -15.15
N VAL A 149 15.77 9.83 -15.12
CA VAL A 149 15.71 10.72 -16.29
C VAL A 149 17.11 11.10 -16.77
N TYR A 150 18.05 11.30 -15.84
CA TYR A 150 19.42 11.73 -16.13
C TYR A 150 20.36 10.58 -16.54
N TRP A 151 19.90 9.34 -16.47
CA TRP A 151 20.76 8.20 -16.79
C TRP A 151 21.18 8.15 -18.27
N PRO A 152 22.45 7.82 -18.56
CA PRO A 152 22.99 7.74 -19.91
C PRO A 152 22.63 6.40 -20.59
N ILE A 153 21.35 6.01 -20.51
CA ILE A 153 20.81 4.78 -21.12
C ILE A 153 19.96 5.12 -22.36
N PRO A 154 19.91 4.22 -23.36
CA PRO A 154 19.15 4.46 -24.57
C PRO A 154 17.63 4.52 -24.34
N ARG A 155 16.91 5.22 -25.22
CA ARG A 155 15.47 5.53 -25.03
C ARG A 155 14.57 4.30 -24.98
N TYR A 156 14.90 3.23 -25.68
CA TYR A 156 14.11 1.99 -25.66
C TYR A 156 14.09 1.36 -24.26
N GLN A 157 15.28 1.29 -23.66
CA GLN A 157 15.49 0.73 -22.32
C GLN A 157 14.84 1.61 -21.26
N LYS A 158 14.87 2.93 -21.47
CA LYS A 158 14.10 3.89 -20.68
C LYS A 158 12.62 3.51 -20.67
N VAL A 159 12.00 3.35 -21.85
CA VAL A 159 10.57 3.04 -21.95
C VAL A 159 10.22 1.71 -21.27
N ASP A 160 11.04 0.68 -21.45
CA ASP A 160 10.78 -0.63 -20.84
C ASP A 160 10.88 -0.60 -19.31
N LEU A 161 11.82 0.18 -18.77
CA LEU A 161 11.93 0.37 -17.33
C LEU A 161 10.77 1.22 -16.76
N THR A 162 10.28 2.21 -17.51
CA THR A 162 9.10 2.98 -17.13
C THR A 162 7.84 2.12 -17.10
N LYS A 163 7.71 1.11 -17.97
CA LYS A 163 6.58 0.16 -17.91
C LYS A 163 6.58 -0.64 -16.62
N LEU A 164 7.75 -0.90 -16.03
CA LEU A 164 7.87 -1.62 -14.78
C LEU A 164 7.51 -0.72 -13.57
N TYR A 165 8.09 0.48 -13.49
CA TYR A 165 7.89 1.36 -12.33
C TYR A 165 6.64 2.27 -12.42
N GLY A 166 6.18 2.60 -13.62
CA GLY A 166 5.02 3.48 -13.83
C GLY A 166 3.73 2.99 -13.16
N PRO A 167 3.41 1.68 -13.16
CA PRO A 167 2.29 1.16 -12.38
C PRO A 167 2.36 1.48 -10.88
N TYR A 168 3.55 1.48 -10.28
CA TYR A 168 3.74 1.78 -8.86
C TYR A 168 3.44 3.26 -8.53
N ILE A 169 3.90 4.19 -9.38
CA ILE A 169 3.60 5.61 -9.18
C ILE A 169 2.10 5.89 -9.34
N LEU A 170 1.46 5.27 -10.34
CA LEU A 170 0.03 5.40 -10.54
C LEU A 170 -0.76 4.82 -9.36
N LEU A 171 -0.38 3.64 -8.90
CA LEU A 171 -1.05 2.97 -7.78
C LEU A 171 -0.91 3.77 -6.48
N SER A 172 0.27 4.31 -6.18
CA SER A 172 0.50 5.11 -4.97
C SER A 172 -0.33 6.40 -4.96
N ILE A 173 -0.48 7.07 -6.10
CA ILE A 173 -1.37 8.23 -6.23
C ILE A 173 -2.83 7.83 -5.99
N VAL A 174 -3.32 6.78 -6.66
CA VAL A 174 -4.71 6.32 -6.54
C VAL A 174 -5.02 5.94 -5.10
N MET A 175 -4.14 5.16 -4.48
CA MET A 175 -4.27 4.73 -3.09
C MET A 175 -4.24 5.93 -2.12
N GLY A 176 -3.34 6.90 -2.34
CA GLY A 176 -3.25 8.10 -1.52
C GLY A 176 -4.54 8.94 -1.57
N ILE A 177 -5.10 9.17 -2.76
CA ILE A 177 -6.35 9.91 -2.93
C ILE A 177 -7.53 9.17 -2.29
N ASP A 178 -7.66 7.86 -2.54
CA ASP A 178 -8.73 7.04 -1.97
C ASP A 178 -8.70 7.06 -0.43
N MET A 179 -7.52 6.85 0.18
CA MET A 179 -7.37 6.87 1.63
C MET A 179 -7.64 8.26 2.22
N PHE A 180 -7.22 9.33 1.54
CA PHE A 180 -7.49 10.70 1.96
C PHE A 180 -8.99 11.00 1.97
N ILE A 181 -9.71 10.66 0.90
CA ILE A 181 -11.16 10.86 0.78
C ILE A 181 -11.89 10.09 1.90
N ARG A 182 -11.55 8.81 2.11
CA ARG A 182 -12.15 7.99 3.16
C ARG A 182 -11.93 8.59 4.55
N LEU A 183 -10.70 9.00 4.86
CA LEU A 183 -10.38 9.64 6.13
C LEU A 183 -11.16 10.94 6.32
N TRP A 184 -11.23 11.76 5.28
CA TRP A 184 -11.96 13.03 5.29
C TRP A 184 -13.45 12.84 5.62
N HIS A 185 -14.09 11.85 5.02
CA HIS A 185 -15.50 11.52 5.31
C HIS A 185 -15.71 11.07 6.75
N ILE A 186 -14.81 10.24 7.29
CA ILE A 186 -14.88 9.75 8.67
C ILE A 186 -14.73 10.90 9.67
N VAL A 187 -13.75 11.79 9.45
CA VAL A 187 -13.50 12.94 10.32
C VAL A 187 -14.66 13.94 10.27
N SER A 188 -15.19 14.20 9.06
CA SER A 188 -16.34 15.08 8.86
C SER A 188 -17.60 14.56 9.58
N ALA A 189 -17.90 13.26 9.44
CA ALA A 189 -19.01 12.62 10.13
C ALA A 189 -18.84 12.66 11.66
N SER A 190 -17.63 12.41 12.16
CA SER A 190 -17.32 12.45 13.59
C SER A 190 -17.51 13.85 14.18
N THR A 191 -17.11 14.88 13.43
CA THR A 191 -17.23 16.29 13.82
C THR A 191 -18.70 16.72 13.87
N ALA A 192 -19.50 16.34 12.86
CA ALA A 192 -20.93 16.60 12.83
C ALA A 192 -21.69 15.95 14.00
N ALA A 193 -21.38 14.68 14.31
CA ALA A 193 -21.99 13.96 15.44
C ALA A 193 -21.67 14.61 16.79
N LYS A 194 -20.44 15.11 16.97
CA LYS A 194 -20.04 15.82 18.20
C LYS A 194 -20.76 17.16 18.36
N LYS A 195 -21.04 17.87 17.26
CA LYS A 195 -21.81 19.12 17.27
C LYS A 195 -23.27 18.89 17.64
N GLY A 196 -23.91 17.83 17.12
CA GLY A 196 -25.29 17.48 17.46
C GLY A 196 -25.52 17.15 18.95
N LYS A 197 -24.54 16.50 19.60
CA LYS A 197 -24.60 16.18 21.04
C LYS A 197 -24.42 17.38 21.98
N LYS A 198 -23.85 18.49 21.51
CA LYS A 198 -23.69 19.72 22.31
C LYS A 198 -24.92 20.63 22.27
N ASN A 199 -25.83 20.39 21.33
CA ASN A 199 -27.02 21.20 21.09
C ASN A 199 -28.30 20.54 21.64
N ILE A 200 -28.17 19.46 22.41
CA ILE A 200 -29.21 18.75 23.18
C ILE A 200 -28.82 18.82 24.64
#